data_AF-A0A932WV28-F1
#
_entry.id   AF-A0A932WV28-F1
#
_cell.length_a   1.000
_cell.length_b   1.000
_cell.length_c   1.000
_cell.angle_alpha   90.00
_cell.angle_beta   90.00
_cell.angle_gamma   90.00
#
_symmetry.space_group_name_H-M   'P 1'
#
loop_
_entity.id
_entity.type
_entity.pdbx_description
1 polymer ?
#
loop_
_entity_poly.entity_id
_entity_poly.type
_entity_poly.pdbx_seq_one_letter_code
_entity_poly.pdbx_strand_id
1 'polypeptide(L)' 'MKVVIFAGGLGTRISEETETRPKPMVEIGGKPILWHIMKIYSHYGFNDFIICLGYKGYVIK' A
#
# COMPACT_ATOMS: atom_id res chain seq x y z
N MET A 1 -1.27 9.56 -16.93
CA MET A 1 0.11 9.33 -16.44
C MET A 1 0.06 8.19 -15.44
N LYS A 2 1.04 7.29 -15.46
CA LYS A 2 1.08 6.13 -14.55
C LYS A 2 1.74 6.51 -13.22
N VAL A 3 1.17 6.04 -12.12
CA VAL A 3 1.72 6.22 -10.77
C VAL A 3 2.27 4.89 -10.28
N VAL A 4 3.56 4.85 -9.94
CA VAL A 4 4.22 3.65 -9.42
C VAL A 4 4.28 3.72 -7.90
N ILE A 5 3.72 2.72 -7.22
CA ILE A 5 3.73 2.60 -5.76
C ILE A 5 4.54 1.36 -5.36
N PHE A 6 5.61 1.54 -4.59
CA PHE A 6 6.40 0.45 -4.05
C PHE A 6 5.80 -0.07 -2.73
N ALA A 7 5.16 -1.24 -2.80
CA ALA A 7 4.43 -1.88 -1.71
C ALA A 7 5.09 -3.18 -1.23
N GLY A 8 6.35 -3.44 -1.62
CA GLY A 8 7.03 -4.72 -1.38
C GLY A 8 8.01 -4.79 -0.21
N GLY A 9 8.11 -3.75 0.62
CA GLY A 9 9.05 -3.72 1.75
C GLY A 9 8.71 -4.74 2.85
N LEU A 10 9.74 -5.26 3.53
CA LEU A 10 9.62 -6.26 4.60
C LEU A 10 8.94 -5.76 5.89
N GLY A 11 8.66 -4.46 6.02
CA GLY A 11 7.93 -3.92 7.17
C GLY A 11 8.72 -3.82 8.48
N THR A 12 10.00 -4.20 8.50
CA THR A 12 10.86 -4.35 9.70
C THR A 12 11.00 -3.14 10.62
N ARG A 13 10.56 -1.95 10.22
CA ARG A 13 10.56 -0.73 11.05
C ARG A 13 9.31 -0.58 11.93
N ILE A 14 8.25 -1.35 11.66
CA ILE A 14 6.99 -1.41 12.44
C ILE A 14 6.64 -2.90 12.57
N SER A 15 7.49 -3.66 13.25
CA SER A 15 7.44 -5.13 13.26
C SER A 15 6.14 -5.68 13.84
N GLU A 16 5.65 -5.10 14.94
CA GLU A 16 4.47 -5.61 15.67
C GLU A 16 3.21 -5.69 14.81
N GLU A 17 2.95 -4.71 13.95
CA GLU A 17 1.80 -4.71 13.04
C GLU A 17 2.08 -5.41 11.70
N THR A 18 3.35 -5.50 11.28
CA THR A 18 3.70 -6.09 9.97
C THR A 18 3.86 -7.61 9.97
N GLU A 19 3.98 -8.23 11.14
CA GLU A 19 3.98 -9.68 11.29
C GLU A 19 2.64 -10.31 10.88
N THR A 20 1.52 -9.64 11.08
CA THR A 20 0.20 -10.13 10.67
C THR A 20 -0.16 -9.71 9.25
N ARG A 21 0.05 -8.44 8.87
CA ARG A 21 -0.30 -7.90 7.54
C ARG A 21 0.81 -7.02 6.93
N PRO A 22 1.01 -7.00 5.61
CA PRO A 22 2.01 -6.12 5.03
C PRO A 22 1.66 -4.64 5.30
N LYS A 23 2.68 -3.78 5.50
CA LYS A 23 2.48 -2.35 5.84
C LYS A 23 1.47 -1.60 4.96
N PRO A 24 1.43 -1.78 3.62
CA PRO A 24 0.42 -1.14 2.77
C PRO A 24 -1.02 -1.45 3.16
N MET A 25 -1.26 -2.55 3.87
CA MET A 25 -2.57 -3.05 4.31
C MET A 25 -2.89 -2.71 5.77
N VAL A 26 -2.00 -2.02 6.49
CA VAL A 26 -2.31 -1.46 7.82
C VAL A 26 -3.42 -0.42 7.66
N GLU A 27 -4.41 -0.47 8.55
CA GLU A 27 -5.57 0.40 8.48
C GLU A 27 -5.33 1.72 9.21
N ILE A 28 -5.78 2.81 8.58
CA ILE A 28 -5.88 4.14 9.18
C ILE A 28 -7.32 4.59 8.95
N GLY A 29 -8.07 4.85 10.03
CA GLY A 29 -9.48 5.25 9.91
C GLY A 29 -10.36 4.25 9.14
N GLY A 30 -10.12 2.94 9.31
CA GLY A 30 -10.91 1.87 8.68
C GLY A 30 -10.62 1.63 7.19
N LYS A 31 -9.56 2.21 6.64
CA LYS A 31 -9.09 1.95 5.27
C LYS A 31 -7.57 1.70 5.24
N PRO A 32 -7.06 0.81 4.36
CA PRO A 32 -5.63 0.57 4.20
C PRO A 32 -4.82 1.83 3.85
N ILE A 33 -3.57 1.92 4.29
CA ILE A 33 -2.62 2.97 3.87
C ILE A 33 -2.57 3.09 2.34
N LEU A 34 -2.53 1.96 1.63
CA LEU A 34 -2.50 1.94 0.16
C LEU A 34 -3.72 2.66 -0.45
N TRP A 35 -4.90 2.50 0.16
CA TRP A 35 -6.12 3.20 -0.27
C TRP A 35 -6.00 4.71 -0.10
N HIS A 36 -5.46 5.17 1.03
CA HIS A 36 -5.25 6.61 1.27
C HIS A 36 -4.31 7.22 0.24
N ILE A 37 -3.19 6.54 -0.06
CA ILE A 37 -2.24 6.98 -1.09
C ILE A 37 -2.94 7.07 -2.45
N MET A 38 -3.65 6.03 -2.88
CA MET A 38 -4.35 6.02 -4.16
C MET A 38 -5.42 7.12 -4.22
N LYS A 39 -6.14 7.40 -3.12
CA LYS A 39 -7.13 8.48 -3.04
C LYS A 39 -6.50 9.86 -3.19
N ILE A 40 -5.33 10.10 -2.61
CA ILE A 40 -4.59 11.36 -2.78
C ILE A 40 -4.24 11.57 -4.26
N TYR A 41 -3.65 10.57 -4.91
CA TYR A 41 -3.31 10.66 -6.34
C TYR A 41 -4.55 10.79 -7.23
N SER A 42 -5.63 10.07 -6.91
CA SER A 42 -6.90 10.15 -7.65
C SER A 42 -7.52 11.54 -7.56
N HIS A 43 -7.38 12.25 -6.43
CA HIS A 43 -7.84 13.63 -6.28
C HIS A 43 -7.17 14.58 -7.29
N TYR A 44 -5.91 14.32 -7.64
CA TYR A 44 -5.18 15.07 -8.67
C TYR A 44 -5.35 14.51 -10.09
N GLY A 45 -6.30 13.59 -10.31
CA GLY A 45 -6.60 13.03 -11.63
C GLY A 45 -5.73 11.85 -12.07
N PHE A 46 -4.89 11.30 -11.19
CA PHE A 46 -4.07 10.12 -11.49
C PHE A 46 -4.77 8.84 -11.05
N ASN A 47 -5.22 8.04 -12.02
CA ASN A 47 -6.02 6.83 -11.77
C ASN A 47 -5.41 5.53 -12.33
N ASP A 48 -4.25 5.61 -12.99
CA ASP A 48 -3.53 4.45 -13.53
C ASP A 48 -2.36 4.11 -12.60
N PHE A 49 -2.53 3.06 -11.79
CA PHE A 49 -1.59 2.68 -10.74
C PHE A 49 -0.87 1.38 -11.07
N ILE A 50 0.45 1.39 -10.90
CA ILE A 50 1.30 0.21 -10.91
C ILE A 50 1.78 -0.02 -9.48
N ILE A 51 1.35 -1.13 -8.88
CA ILE A 51 1.75 -1.49 -7.51
C ILE A 51 2.85 -2.56 -7.59
N CYS A 52 4.07 -2.18 -7.21
CA CYS A 52 5.20 -3.09 -7.13
C CYS A 52 5.12 -3.86 -5.80
N LEU A 53 4.55 -5.06 -5.87
CA LEU A 53 4.39 -5.97 -4.75
C LEU A 53 5.70 -6.71 -4.44
N GLY A 54 5.84 -7.13 -3.19
CA GLY A 54 6.98 -7.91 -2.70
C GLY A 54 6.54 -8.84 -1.58
N TYR A 55 7.14 -8.69 -0.39
CA TYR A 55 6.78 -9.51 0.77
C TYR A 55 5.27 -9.48 1.05
N LYS A 56 4.66 -10.67 1.17
CA LYS A 56 3.20 -10.87 1.34
C LYS A 56 2.32 -10.18 0.29
N GLY A 57 2.80 -10.01 -0.94
CA GLY A 57 2.03 -9.39 -2.04
C GLY A 57 0.67 -10.05 -2.33
N TYR A 58 0.51 -11.33 -1.97
CA TYR A 58 -0.76 -12.07 -2.12
C TYR A 58 -1.91 -11.52 -1.26
N VAL A 59 -1.64 -10.67 -0.27
CA VAL A 59 -2.70 -10.02 0.55
C VAL A 59 -3.31 -8.82 -0.18
N ILE A 60 -2.59 -8.27 -1.15
CA ILE A 60 -2.99 -7.07 -1.92
C ILE A 60 -3.63 -7.45 -3.26
N LYS A 61 -3.33 -8.66 -3.77
CA LYS A 61 -3.84 -9.20 -5.03
C LYS A 61 -5.20 -9.87 -4.84
#